data_AF-A0A2N3QE66-F1
#
_entry.id   AF-A0A2N3QE66-F1
#
_cell.length_a   1.000
_cell.length_b   1.000
_cell.length_c   1.000
_cell.angle_alpha   90.00
_cell.angle_beta   90.00
_cell.angle_gamma   90.00
#
_symmetry.space_group_name_H-M   'P 1'
#
loop_
_entity.id
_entity.type
_entity.pdbx_description
1 polymer ?
#
loop_
_entity_poly.entity_id
_entity_poly.type
_entity_poly.pdbx_seq_one_letter_code
_entity_poly.pdbx_strand_id
1 'polypeptide(L)'
;MTKYIEDIDADVYVMADGDDTYPADAAPAMVAKILEGYDMVIGDRLSSTYFQENKRPFPNFGNRLVRGSINALFGAHVTDIMTGYRA
;
A
#
# COMPACT_ATOMS: atom_id res chain seq x y z
N MET A 1 10.60 7.78 14.01
CA MET A 1 9.15 7.63 13.78
C MET A 1 8.65 6.25 14.21
N THR A 2 9.25 5.61 15.22
CA THR A 2 8.98 4.20 15.58
C THR A 2 8.29 4.04 16.94
N LYS A 3 8.37 5.04 17.81
CA LYS A 3 8.04 4.92 19.24
C LYS A 3 6.53 4.85 19.58
N TYR A 4 5.63 5.03 18.61
CA TYR A 4 4.18 5.08 18.88
C TYR A 4 3.44 3.76 18.60
N ILE A 5 4.02 2.86 17.80
CA ILE A 5 3.33 1.66 17.32
C ILE A 5 3.72 0.44 18.17
N GLU A 6 4.92 0.44 18.75
CA GLU A 6 5.46 -0.69 19.52
C GLU A 6 4.70 -1.00 20.82
N ASP A 7 3.97 -0.03 21.37
CA ASP A 7 3.24 -0.16 22.65
C ASP A 7 1.73 -0.46 22.48
N ILE A 8 1.25 -0.62 21.24
CA ILE A 8 -0.16 -0.93 20.96
C ILE A 8 -0.26 -2.42 20.68
N ASP A 9 -1.17 -3.13 21.35
CA ASP A 9 -1.54 -4.52 21.07
C ASP A 9 -2.87 -4.52 20.30
N ALA A 10 -2.85 -5.00 19.06
CA ALA A 10 -4.01 -5.00 18.16
C ALA A 10 -3.99 -6.21 17.23
N ASP A 11 -5.19 -6.70 16.87
CA ASP A 11 -5.35 -7.80 15.92
C ASP A 11 -4.92 -7.41 14.50
N VAL A 12 -5.08 -6.11 14.13
CA VAL A 12 -4.74 -5.57 12.81
C VAL A 12 -4.20 -4.15 12.94
N TYR A 13 -3.11 -3.82 12.24
CA TYR A 13 -2.52 -2.49 12.20
C TYR A 13 -2.69 -1.88 10.81
N VAL A 14 -3.52 -0.85 10.69
CA VAL A 14 -3.63 -0.07 9.44
C VAL A 14 -2.71 1.15 9.51
N MET A 15 -1.79 1.26 8.55
CA MET A 15 -0.89 2.40 8.38
C MET A 15 -1.28 3.18 7.13
N ALA A 16 -1.40 4.50 7.26
CA ALA A 16 -1.71 5.41 6.16
C ALA A 16 -0.88 6.70 6.28
N ASP A 17 -0.54 7.31 5.15
CA ASP A 17 0.11 8.62 5.13
C ASP A 17 -0.91 9.73 5.42
N GLY A 18 -0.52 10.72 6.21
CA GLY A 18 -1.37 11.85 6.61
C GLY A 18 -1.55 12.95 5.54
N ASP A 19 -1.31 12.64 4.27
CA ASP A 19 -1.33 13.58 3.15
C ASP A 19 -2.60 13.49 2.28
N ASP A 20 -3.63 12.79 2.77
CA ASP A 20 -4.94 12.58 2.12
C ASP A 20 -4.86 11.86 0.76
N THR A 21 -3.75 11.16 0.51
CA THR A 21 -3.56 10.36 -0.71
C THR A 21 -4.45 9.12 -0.78
N TYR A 22 -4.95 8.64 0.37
CA TYR A 22 -5.65 7.35 0.48
C TYR A 22 -7.07 7.52 0.98
N PRO A 23 -8.07 6.90 0.32
CA PRO A 23 -9.44 6.99 0.76
C PRO A 23 -9.61 6.15 2.05
N ALA A 24 -9.93 6.83 3.15
CA ALA A 24 -10.02 6.23 4.48
C ALA A 24 -11.13 5.16 4.60
N ASP A 25 -12.15 5.25 3.75
CA ASP A 25 -13.24 4.28 3.63
C ASP A 25 -12.79 2.92 3.06
N ALA A 26 -11.58 2.82 2.48
CA ALA A 26 -11.00 1.56 2.04
C ALA A 26 -10.38 0.74 3.19
N ALA A 27 -10.11 1.35 4.36
CA ALA A 27 -9.45 0.68 5.48
C ALA A 27 -10.23 -0.57 5.99
N PRO A 28 -11.57 -0.54 6.12
CA PRO A 28 -12.33 -1.73 6.52
C PRO A 28 -12.17 -2.91 5.57
N ALA A 29 -12.06 -2.66 4.26
CA ALA A 29 -11.87 -3.73 3.28
C ALA A 29 -10.48 -4.39 3.42
N MET A 30 -9.46 -3.60 3.78
CA MET A 30 -8.11 -4.12 4.08
C MET A 30 -8.12 -4.98 5.35
N VAL A 31 -8.76 -4.49 6.41
CA VAL A 31 -8.91 -5.23 7.67
C VAL A 31 -9.63 -6.56 7.45
N ALA A 32 -10.71 -6.57 6.67
CA ALA A 32 -11.44 -7.81 6.37
C ALA A 32 -10.55 -8.87 5.71
N LYS A 33 -9.64 -8.46 4.82
CA LYS A 33 -8.69 -9.37 4.18
C LYS A 33 -7.66 -9.92 5.16
N ILE A 34 -7.16 -9.12 6.09
CA ILE A 34 -6.28 -9.65 7.15
C ILE A 34 -7.02 -10.69 8.00
N LEU A 35 -8.27 -10.41 8.37
CA LEU A 35 -9.11 -11.34 9.13
C LEU A 35 -9.47 -12.63 8.36
N GLU A 36 -9.40 -12.63 7.02
CA GLU A 36 -9.51 -13.84 6.19
C GLU A 36 -8.24 -14.73 6.25
N GLY A 37 -7.15 -14.25 6.87
CA GLY A 37 -5.89 -14.97 7.05
C GLY A 37 -4.75 -14.51 6.14
N TYR A 38 -4.87 -13.34 5.52
CA TYR A 38 -3.76 -12.74 4.78
C TYR A 38 -2.79 -12.04 5.74
N ASP A 39 -1.49 -12.21 5.54
CA ASP A 39 -0.47 -11.62 6.43
C ASP A 39 -0.25 -10.11 6.20
N MET A 40 -0.58 -9.61 5.01
CA MET A 40 -0.43 -8.19 4.64
C MET A 40 -1.31 -7.84 3.45
N VAL A 41 -1.93 -6.67 3.51
CA VAL A 41 -2.72 -6.09 2.43
C VAL A 41 -2.15 -4.73 2.07
N ILE A 42 -1.80 -4.56 0.79
CA ILE A 42 -1.19 -3.33 0.28
C ILE A 42 -2.25 -2.57 -0.52
N GLY A 43 -2.51 -1.32 -0.15
CA GLY A 43 -3.46 -0.45 -0.85
C GLY A 43 -2.87 0.08 -2.16
N ASP A 44 -3.55 -0.20 -3.28
CA ASP A 44 -3.13 0.24 -4.61
C ASP A 44 -3.52 1.70 -4.85
N ARG A 45 -2.51 2.59 -4.94
CA ARG A 45 -2.70 4.00 -5.27
C ARG A 45 -3.00 4.21 -6.76
N LEU A 46 -2.55 3.29 -7.62
CA LEU A 46 -2.46 3.45 -9.06
C LEU A 46 -3.74 3.10 -9.82
N SER A 47 -4.67 2.34 -9.22
CA SER A 47 -5.96 2.01 -9.82
C SER A 47 -7.04 3.07 -9.62
N SER A 48 -6.79 4.09 -8.79
CA SER A 48 -7.73 5.17 -8.52
C SER A 48 -7.59 6.36 -9.48
N THR A 49 -8.60 7.24 -9.49
CA THR A 49 -8.64 8.52 -10.22
C THR A 49 -7.45 9.46 -9.93
N TYR A 50 -6.69 9.19 -8.86
CA TYR A 50 -5.46 9.90 -8.49
C TYR A 50 -4.36 9.83 -9.56
N PHE A 51 -4.35 8.76 -10.37
CA PHE A 51 -3.40 8.62 -11.49
C PHE A 51 -3.68 9.61 -12.62
N GLN A 52 -4.94 9.99 -12.83
CA GLN A 52 -5.35 10.97 -13.84
C GLN A 52 -5.03 12.40 -13.39
N GLU A 53 -5.10 12.68 -12.09
CA GLU A 53 -4.82 14.03 -11.55
C GLU A 53 -3.33 14.33 -11.39
N ASN A 54 -2.48 13.33 -11.19
CA ASN A 54 -1.03 13.53 -11.10
C ASN A 54 -0.37 13.74 -12.47
N LYS A 55 -0.45 14.98 -12.98
CA LYS A 55 0.23 15.48 -14.19
C LYS A 55 1.75 15.71 -14.03
N ARG A 56 2.47 14.87 -13.28
CA ARG A 56 3.94 14.97 -13.20
C ARG A 56 4.56 14.23 -14.39
N PRO A 57 5.51 14.81 -15.15
CA PRO A 57 6.27 14.05 -16.13
C PRO A 57 7.15 13.04 -15.39
N PHE A 58 7.23 11.80 -15.88
CA PHE A 58 8.00 10.68 -15.30
C PHE A 58 7.47 9.98 -14.02
N PRO A 59 6.15 9.83 -13.75
CA PRO A 59 5.75 8.98 -12.64
C PRO A 59 5.97 7.51 -13.07
N ASN A 60 6.47 6.68 -12.16
CA ASN A 60 6.47 5.20 -12.26
C ASN A 60 7.66 4.49 -12.94
N PHE A 61 8.74 5.16 -13.38
CA PHE A 61 9.93 4.41 -13.84
C PHE A 61 10.54 3.57 -12.72
N GLY A 62 10.73 4.19 -11.54
CA GLY A 62 11.24 3.50 -10.34
C GLY A 62 10.33 2.36 -9.89
N ASN A 63 9.03 2.62 -9.76
CA ASN A 63 8.07 1.59 -9.33
C ASN A 63 8.01 0.42 -10.33
N ARG A 64 8.06 0.67 -11.64
CA ARG A 64 8.12 -0.39 -12.67
C ARG A 64 9.39 -1.24 -12.56
N LEU A 65 10.54 -0.61 -12.34
CA LEU A 65 11.82 -1.31 -12.21
C LEU A 65 11.81 -2.25 -11.01
N VAL A 66 11.45 -1.72 -9.83
CA VAL A 66 11.44 -2.50 -8.58
C VAL A 66 10.36 -3.59 -8.62
N ARG A 67 9.16 -3.29 -9.14
CA ARG A 67 8.10 -4.27 -9.38
C ARG A 67 8.56 -5.42 -10.26
N GLY A 68 9.23 -5.10 -11.38
CA GLY A 68 9.75 -6.11 -12.30
C GLY A 68 10.76 -7.03 -11.62
N SER A 69 11.70 -6.46 -10.84
CA SER A 69 12.70 -7.23 -10.12
C SER A 69 12.09 -8.14 -9.05
N ILE A 70 11.15 -7.64 -8.24
CA ILE A 70 10.52 -8.43 -7.17
C ILE A 70 9.67 -9.57 -7.74
N ASN A 71 8.84 -9.27 -8.74
CA ASN A 71 7.99 -10.30 -9.35
C ASN A 71 8.83 -11.37 -10.08
N ALA A 72 9.96 -10.99 -10.69
CA ALA A 72 10.85 -11.94 -11.35
C ALA A 72 11.68 -12.79 -10.38
N LEU A 73 12.15 -12.22 -9.26
CA LEU A 73 13.00 -12.93 -8.31
C LEU A 73 12.21 -13.81 -7.33
N PHE A 74 11.00 -13.38 -6.95
CA PHE A 74 10.21 -14.03 -5.90
C PHE A 74 8.89 -14.63 -6.39
N GLY A 75 8.58 -14.53 -7.70
CA GLY A 75 7.32 -15.06 -8.25
C GLY A 75 6.07 -14.37 -7.70
N ALA A 76 6.21 -13.14 -7.20
CA ALA A 76 5.13 -12.37 -6.61
C ALA A 76 4.28 -11.65 -7.68
N HIS A 77 3.09 -11.21 -7.30
CA HIS A 77 2.20 -10.38 -8.12
C HIS A 77 1.97 -9.02 -7.46
N VAL A 78 3.03 -8.26 -7.21
CA VAL A 78 2.91 -6.93 -6.61
C VAL A 78 2.59 -5.91 -7.70
N THR A 79 1.62 -5.04 -7.46
CA THR A 79 1.14 -4.00 -8.40
C THR A 79 1.63 -2.59 -8.05
N ASP A 80 1.80 -2.28 -6.77
CA ASP A 80 2.33 -1.02 -6.27
C ASP A 80 3.17 -1.24 -4.99
N ILE A 81 4.48 -0.96 -5.04
CA ILE A 81 5.40 -1.20 -3.91
C ILE A 81 5.68 0.08 -3.11
N MET A 82 5.49 1.26 -3.72
CA MET A 82 5.84 2.55 -3.12
C MET A 82 4.64 3.23 -2.45
N THR A 83 3.77 2.44 -1.83
CA THR A 83 2.58 2.92 -1.14
C THR A 83 2.77 2.83 0.37
N GLY A 84 2.43 3.90 1.09
CA GLY A 84 2.41 3.94 2.55
C GLY A 84 1.17 3.27 3.16
N TYR A 85 0.19 2.88 2.32
CA TYR A 85 -1.07 2.32 2.75
C TYR A 85 -1.02 0.79 2.84
N ARG A 86 -0.99 0.27 4.06
CA ARG A 86 -0.89 -1.17 4.34
C ARG A 86 -1.62 -1.54 5.62
N ALA A 87 -2.19 -2.74 5.62
CA ALA A 87 -2.80 -3.40 6.77
C ALA A 87 -2.20 -4.79 6.96
#